data_AF-A0AAE7DEF3-F1
#
_entry.id   AF-A0AAE7DEF3-F1
#
_cell.length_a   1.000
_cell.length_b   1.000
_cell.length_c   1.000
_cell.angle_alpha   90.00
_cell.angle_beta   90.00
_cell.angle_gamma   90.00
#
_symmetry.space_group_name_H-M   'P 1'
#
loop_
_entity.id
_entity.type
_entity.pdbx_description
1 polymer ?
#
loop_
_entity_poly.entity_id
_entity_poly.type
_entity_poly.pdbx_seq_one_letter_code
_entity_poly.pdbx_strand_id
1 'polypeptide(L)'
;MNRYVPGLIVLALSGVLGHMAQADIASPGAPMQLAQNLPGSTHNNPYNSPIRRANPNSMQGTQPSAPAIRGPNTVPVPRPPTLDNGGIGNRYPQDRSAPSSAPKFIPNPPPRSP
;
A
#
# COMPACT_ATOMS: atom_id res chain seq x y z
N MET A 1 17.79 -62.20 15.53
CA MET A 1 18.22 -61.95 14.13
C MET A 1 17.38 -60.88 13.39
N ASN A 2 16.67 -59.95 14.05
CA ASN A 2 15.81 -58.97 13.34
C ASN A 2 16.06 -57.49 13.70
N ARG A 3 17.28 -57.10 14.10
CA ARG A 3 17.57 -55.72 14.54
C ARG A 3 17.50 -54.67 13.41
N TYR A 4 17.56 -55.11 12.15
CA TYR A 4 17.52 -54.23 10.97
C TYR A 4 16.11 -53.90 10.48
N VAL A 5 15.11 -54.73 10.85
CA VAL A 5 13.71 -54.56 10.48
C VAL A 5 13.12 -53.22 10.94
N PRO A 6 13.30 -52.76 12.20
CA PRO A 6 12.77 -51.46 12.61
C PRO A 6 13.44 -50.29 11.88
N GLY A 7 14.73 -50.40 11.54
CA GLY A 7 15.44 -49.36 10.78
C GLY A 7 14.92 -49.19 9.36
N LEU A 8 14.63 -50.30 8.68
CA LEU A 8 14.03 -50.27 7.34
C LEU A 8 12.60 -49.70 7.37
N ILE A 9 11.83 -49.97 8.43
CA ILE A 9 10.49 -49.40 8.61
C ILE A 9 10.57 -47.88 8.80
N VAL A 10 11.48 -47.39 9.65
CA VAL A 10 11.66 -45.95 9.87
C VAL A 10 12.13 -45.25 8.60
N LEU A 11 13.03 -45.87 7.83
CA LEU A 11 13.51 -45.32 6.56
C LEU A 11 12.39 -45.23 5.52
N ALA A 12 11.58 -46.29 5.38
CA ALA A 12 10.44 -46.30 4.49
C ALA A 12 9.39 -45.26 4.89
N LEU A 13 9.10 -45.14 6.20
CA LEU A 13 8.13 -44.19 6.73
C LEU A 13 8.60 -42.73 6.54
N SER A 14 9.89 -42.47 6.71
CA SER A 14 10.49 -41.14 6.46
C SER A 14 10.45 -40.77 4.98
N GLY A 15 10.64 -41.75 4.09
CA GLY A 15 10.44 -41.57 2.65
C GLY A 15 9.01 -41.13 2.34
N VAL A 16 8.01 -41.90 2.78
CA VAL A 16 6.59 -41.63 2.48
C VAL A 16 6.09 -40.31 3.08
N LEU A 17 6.50 -39.95 4.30
CA LEU A 17 6.07 -38.70 4.94
C LEU A 17 6.87 -37.47 4.50
N GLY A 18 8.06 -37.64 3.93
CA GLY A 18 8.92 -36.52 3.48
C GLY A 18 8.36 -35.74 2.29
N HIS A 19 7.34 -36.26 1.61
CA HIS A 19 6.75 -35.65 0.40
C HIS A 19 5.88 -34.41 0.71
N MET A 20 5.51 -34.19 1.98
CA MET A 20 4.67 -33.07 2.39
C MET A 20 5.45 -31.79 2.70
N ALA A 21 6.80 -31.85 2.65
CA ALA A 21 7.67 -30.71 2.87
C ALA A 21 8.27 -30.20 1.54
N GLN A 22 7.46 -30.07 0.49
CA GLN A 22 7.84 -29.20 -0.62
C GLN A 22 7.55 -27.76 -0.22
N ALA A 23 8.62 -26.98 0.00
CA ALA A 23 8.53 -25.54 -0.11
C ALA A 23 8.04 -25.22 -1.52
N ASP A 24 6.94 -24.48 -1.61
CA ASP A 24 6.29 -24.06 -2.85
C ASP A 24 7.21 -23.06 -3.59
N ILE A 25 8.27 -23.57 -4.21
CA ILE A 25 9.05 -22.81 -5.18
C ILE A 25 8.18 -22.80 -6.43
N ALA A 26 7.54 -21.66 -6.66
CA ALA A 26 6.66 -21.39 -7.79
C ALA A 26 7.16 -22.10 -9.06
N SER A 27 6.44 -23.15 -9.45
CA SER A 27 6.79 -23.96 -10.61
C SER A 27 6.74 -23.07 -11.88
N PRO A 28 7.72 -23.14 -12.80
CA PRO A 28 7.75 -22.31 -14.01
C PRO A 28 6.55 -22.45 -14.96
N GLY A 29 5.62 -23.38 -14.67
CA GLY A 29 4.37 -23.60 -15.38
C GLY A 29 3.12 -23.56 -14.50
N ALA A 30 3.22 -23.24 -13.20
CA ALA A 30 2.04 -23.01 -12.39
C ALA A 30 1.35 -21.73 -12.85
N PRO A 31 0.03 -21.73 -13.15
CA PRO A 31 -0.65 -20.52 -13.57
C PRO A 31 -0.56 -19.52 -12.41
N MET A 32 0.23 -18.45 -12.59
CA MET A 32 0.11 -17.31 -11.70
C MET A 32 -1.35 -16.87 -11.76
N GLN A 33 -2.05 -16.96 -10.64
CA GLN A 33 -3.39 -16.40 -10.50
C GLN A 33 -3.26 -14.87 -10.47
N LEU A 34 -2.93 -14.29 -11.62
CA LEU A 34 -3.18 -12.88 -11.86
C LEU A 34 -4.70 -12.74 -11.84
N ALA A 35 -5.19 -11.84 -11.00
CA ALA A 35 -6.60 -11.49 -10.99
C ALA A 35 -6.93 -10.75 -12.30
N GLN A 36 -7.25 -11.51 -13.34
CA GLN A 36 -7.62 -11.02 -14.67
C GLN A 36 -9.11 -10.63 -14.66
N ASN A 37 -9.43 -9.49 -15.26
CA ASN A 37 -10.83 -9.16 -15.54
C ASN A 37 -11.38 -10.19 -16.55
N LEU A 38 -12.54 -10.78 -16.25
CA LEU A 38 -13.23 -11.68 -17.18
C LEU A 38 -13.58 -10.95 -18.49
N PRO A 39 -13.45 -11.60 -19.66
CA PRO A 39 -13.95 -11.06 -20.92
C PRO A 39 -15.43 -10.67 -20.79
N GLY A 40 -15.78 -9.43 -21.12
CA GLY A 40 -17.15 -8.90 -20.99
C GLY A 40 -17.49 -8.27 -19.62
N SER A 41 -16.53 -8.16 -18.70
CA SER A 41 -16.75 -7.45 -17.43
C SER A 41 -17.05 -5.96 -17.66
N THR A 42 -18.17 -5.48 -17.12
CA THR A 42 -18.51 -4.05 -17.07
C THR A 42 -17.62 -3.26 -16.11
N HIS A 43 -16.78 -3.95 -15.33
CA HIS A 43 -15.80 -3.38 -14.39
C HIS A 43 -14.41 -3.16 -15.01
N ASN A 44 -14.33 -2.90 -16.32
CA ASN A 44 -13.09 -2.55 -17.04
C ASN A 44 -12.63 -1.11 -16.81
N ASN A 45 -12.87 -0.56 -15.62
CA ASN A 45 -12.31 0.72 -15.27
C ASN A 45 -10.82 0.52 -14.95
N PRO A 46 -9.88 1.18 -15.66
CA PRO A 46 -8.46 1.08 -15.38
C PRO A 46 -8.11 1.41 -13.95
N TYR A 47 -8.94 2.12 -13.19
CA TYR A 47 -8.69 2.43 -11.78
C TYR A 47 -9.20 1.37 -10.78
N ASN A 48 -9.96 0.34 -11.22
CA ASN A 48 -10.67 -0.58 -10.32
C ASN A 48 -10.42 -2.07 -10.64
N SER A 49 -9.18 -2.45 -10.97
CA SER A 49 -8.78 -3.87 -11.10
C SER A 49 -8.49 -4.49 -9.72
N PRO A 50 -8.61 -5.83 -9.54
CA PRO A 50 -8.33 -6.48 -8.25
C PRO A 50 -6.91 -6.21 -7.71
N ILE A 51 -5.89 -6.08 -8.58
CA ILE A 51 -4.53 -5.67 -8.19
C ILE A 51 -4.52 -4.27 -7.56
N ARG A 52 -5.33 -3.33 -8.10
CA ARG A 52 -5.46 -1.95 -7.58
C ARG A 52 -6.29 -1.86 -6.30
N ARG A 53 -7.08 -2.89 -5.98
CA ARG A 53 -7.89 -2.96 -4.75
C ARG A 53 -7.12 -3.55 -3.55
N ALA A 54 -6.06 -4.32 -3.79
CA ALA A 54 -5.29 -4.97 -2.73
C ALA A 54 -4.63 -3.95 -1.78
N ASN A 55 -4.22 -2.80 -2.32
CA ASN A 55 -3.81 -1.65 -1.53
C ASN A 55 -4.28 -0.38 -2.24
N PRO A 56 -5.38 0.25 -1.79
CA PRO A 56 -5.93 1.44 -2.44
C PRO A 56 -4.97 2.64 -2.43
N ASN A 57 -3.94 2.64 -1.57
CA ASN A 57 -2.92 3.69 -1.53
C ASN A 57 -1.67 3.37 -2.37
N SER A 58 -1.57 2.16 -2.94
CA SER A 58 -0.41 1.78 -3.77
C SER A 58 -0.57 2.29 -5.20
N MET A 59 0.41 3.06 -5.66
CA MET A 59 0.52 3.47 -7.07
C MET A 59 1.38 2.50 -7.92
N GLN A 60 1.87 1.42 -7.33
CA GLN A 60 2.70 0.45 -8.04
C GLN A 60 1.88 -0.21 -9.16
N GLY A 61 2.36 -0.07 -10.41
CA GLY A 61 1.67 -0.60 -11.59
C GLY A 61 0.45 0.20 -12.06
N THR A 62 0.15 1.36 -11.44
CA THR A 62 -0.92 2.26 -11.90
C THR A 62 -0.39 3.49 -12.63
N GLN A 63 0.87 3.87 -12.40
CA GLN A 63 1.48 4.95 -13.15
C GLN A 63 1.91 4.47 -14.55
N PRO A 64 1.62 5.26 -15.61
CA PRO A 64 2.19 5.04 -16.93
C PRO A 64 3.71 4.94 -16.83
N SER A 65 4.32 3.92 -17.44
CA SER A 65 5.78 3.80 -17.50
C SER A 65 6.41 4.84 -18.44
N ALA A 66 5.63 5.33 -19.40
CA ALA A 66 6.05 6.37 -20.33
C ALA A 66 5.78 7.76 -19.72
N PRO A 67 6.79 8.64 -19.64
CA PRO A 67 6.58 10.04 -19.33
C PRO A 67 5.59 10.66 -20.32
N ALA A 68 4.67 11.49 -19.84
CA ALA A 68 3.78 12.24 -20.72
C ALA A 68 4.63 13.14 -21.65
N ILE A 69 4.48 12.96 -22.97
CA ILE A 69 5.12 13.83 -23.97
C ILE A 69 4.51 15.23 -23.81
N ARG A 70 5.29 16.17 -23.26
CA ARG A 70 4.89 17.57 -23.12
C ARG A 70 5.34 18.34 -24.37
N GLY A 71 4.38 18.80 -25.17
CA GLY A 71 4.66 19.78 -26.23
C GLY A 71 5.00 21.16 -25.66
N PRO A 72 5.46 22.11 -26.51
CA PRO A 72 5.72 23.48 -26.09
C PRO A 72 4.44 24.08 -25.46
N ASN A 73 4.52 24.43 -24.17
CA ASN A 73 3.38 24.97 -23.45
C ASN A 73 3.42 26.50 -23.52
N THR A 74 2.43 27.10 -24.18
CA THR A 74 2.24 28.57 -24.23
C THR A 74 1.42 29.10 -23.05
N VAL A 75 0.90 28.21 -22.20
CA VAL A 75 0.08 28.57 -21.06
C VAL A 75 0.98 28.90 -19.86
N PRO A 76 0.70 29.97 -19.10
CA PRO A 76 1.41 30.26 -17.87
C PRO A 76 1.38 29.06 -16.92
N VAL A 77 2.53 28.71 -16.34
CA VAL A 77 2.63 27.64 -15.35
C VAL A 77 1.79 28.03 -14.13
N PRO A 78 0.78 27.22 -13.73
CA PRO A 78 0.03 27.49 -12.51
C PRO A 78 0.99 27.48 -11.32
N ARG A 79 0.91 28.52 -10.47
CA ARG A 79 1.75 28.57 -9.26
C ARG A 79 1.38 27.38 -8.36
N PRO A 80 2.36 26.65 -7.81
CA PRO A 80 2.09 25.58 -6.87
C PRO A 80 1.27 26.08 -5.68
N PRO A 81 0.31 25.30 -5.15
CA PRO A 81 -0.43 25.67 -3.95
C PRO A 81 0.53 25.81 -2.75
N THR A 82 0.53 26.98 -2.13
CA THR A 82 1.27 27.32 -0.90
C THR A 82 0.31 27.84 0.16
N LEU A 83 0.82 28.07 1.37
CA LEU A 83 0.04 28.75 2.42
C LEU A 83 -0.24 30.21 2.03
N ASP A 84 0.78 30.90 1.51
CA ASP A 84 0.71 32.32 1.15
C ASP A 84 -0.31 32.57 0.03
N ASN A 85 -0.35 31.70 -0.99
CA ASN A 85 -1.32 31.80 -2.07
C ASN A 85 -2.66 31.09 -1.78
N GLY A 86 -2.79 30.46 -0.60
CA GLY A 86 -4.05 29.92 -0.10
C GLY A 86 -4.44 28.59 -0.73
N GLY A 87 -3.61 28.03 -1.61
CA GLY A 87 -3.86 26.75 -2.26
C GLY A 87 -3.79 25.55 -1.30
N ILE A 88 -3.16 25.71 -0.13
CA ILE A 88 -3.11 24.67 0.92
C ILE A 88 -4.33 24.75 1.88
N GLY A 89 -5.15 25.81 1.81
CA GLY A 89 -6.38 25.94 2.63
C GLY A 89 -6.18 26.21 4.13
N ASN A 90 -4.96 26.05 4.66
CA ASN A 90 -4.62 26.33 6.07
C ASN A 90 -4.25 27.80 6.33
N ARG A 91 -4.67 28.73 5.47
CA ARG A 91 -4.35 30.13 5.66
C ARG A 91 -5.14 30.67 6.85
N TYR A 92 -4.48 31.38 7.76
CA TYR A 92 -5.19 32.10 8.82
C TYR A 92 -6.13 33.13 8.18
N PRO A 93 -7.34 33.35 8.73
CA PRO A 93 -8.23 34.39 8.24
C PRO A 93 -7.51 35.74 8.24
N GLN A 94 -7.25 36.30 7.05
CA GLN A 94 -6.57 37.59 6.92
C GLN A 94 -7.44 38.74 7.45
N ASP A 95 -8.76 38.56 7.44
CA ASP A 95 -9.74 39.56 7.90
C ASP A 95 -9.96 39.53 9.42
N ARG A 96 -9.31 38.63 10.16
CA ARG A 96 -9.48 38.54 11.60
C ARG A 96 -8.42 39.37 12.30
N SER A 97 -8.83 40.52 12.83
CA SER A 97 -7.99 41.30 13.75
C SER A 97 -7.57 40.44 14.94
N ALA A 98 -6.33 40.62 15.39
CA ALA A 98 -5.84 39.96 16.59
C ALA A 98 -6.81 40.25 17.77
N PRO A 99 -7.08 39.24 18.63
CA PRO A 99 -7.94 39.45 19.79
C PRO A 99 -7.39 40.58 20.66
N SER A 100 -8.27 41.49 21.11
CA SER A 100 -7.87 42.68 21.89
C SER A 100 -7.43 42.34 23.32
N SER A 101 -7.77 41.16 23.81
CA SER A 101 -7.46 40.69 25.16
C SER A 101 -6.42 39.58 25.16
N ALA A 102 -5.55 39.58 26.18
CA ALA A 102 -4.62 38.47 26.42
C ALA A 102 -5.36 37.14 26.60
N PRO A 103 -4.78 36.00 26.17
CA PRO A 103 -5.35 34.69 26.39
C PRO A 103 -5.48 34.39 27.89
N LYS A 104 -6.63 33.85 28.30
CA LYS A 104 -6.84 33.40 29.68
C LYS A 104 -6.17 32.04 29.85
N PHE A 105 -5.04 32.00 30.53
CA PHE A 105 -4.41 30.74 30.91
C PHE A 105 -5.20 30.06 32.02
N ILE A 106 -5.47 28.76 31.85
CA ILE A 106 -5.87 27.90 32.95
C ILE A 106 -4.62 27.56 33.78
N PRO A 107 -4.73 27.43 35.11
CA PRO A 107 -3.62 26.97 35.94
C PRO A 107 -3.15 25.57 35.49
N ASN A 108 -1.85 25.29 35.63
CA ASN A 108 -1.33 23.95 35.39
C ASN A 108 -2.03 22.96 36.34
N PRO A 109 -2.40 21.76 35.84
CA PRO A 109 -2.92 20.71 36.70
C PRO A 109 -1.87 20.33 37.76
N PRO A 110 -2.32 19.82 38.93
CA PRO A 110 -1.40 19.36 39.95
C PRO A 110 -0.47 18.26 39.40
N PRO A 111 0.78 18.18 39.90
CA PRO A 111 1.70 17.12 39.50
C PRO A 111 1.09 15.74 39.79
N ARG A 112 1.37 14.78 38.91
CA ARG A 112 0.95 13.38 39.14
C ARG A 112 1.70 12.83 40.35
N SER A 113 0.98 12.16 41.25
CA SER A 113 1.58 11.43 42.36
C SER A 113 2.60 10.40 41.85
N PRO A 114 3.67 10.11 42.62
CA PRO A 114 4.66 9.09 42.27
C PRO A 114 4.06 7.70 42.15
#